data_AF-A0A352IMY3-F1
#
_entry.id   AF-A0A352IMY3-F1
#
_cell.length_a   1.000
_cell.length_b   1.000
_cell.length_c   1.000
_cell.angle_alpha   90.00
_cell.angle_beta   90.00
_cell.angle_gamma   90.00
#
_symmetry.space_group_name_H-M   'P 1'
#
loop_
_entity.id
_entity.type
_entity.pdbx_description
1 polymer ?
#
loop_
_entity_poly.entity_id
_entity_poly.type
_entity_poly.pdbx_seq_one_letter_code
_entity_poly.pdbx_strand_id
1 'polypeptide(L)'
;RAPVDLVFQSIGGTEATNRSFGFDLATLAEARDAALSLNRGTVGNNVMYFETGQGSSLSADAHHGVDQQTCEARAYAVARKFEPLLVNTVVGFIGPEYLYDGKEITRAGLEDH
;
A
#
# COMPACT_ATOMS: atom_id res chain seq x y z
N ARG A 1 12.39 0.78 24.15
CA ARG A 1 11.58 0.94 22.92
C ARG A 1 12.53 1.42 21.83
N ALA A 2 12.55 0.78 20.66
CA ALA A 2 13.36 1.26 19.54
C ALA A 2 12.72 2.54 18.96
N PRO A 3 13.51 3.52 18.48
CA PRO A 3 12.97 4.70 17.81
C PRO A 3 12.41 4.29 16.44
N VAL A 4 11.15 4.62 16.18
CA VAL A 4 10.48 4.44 14.89
C VAL A 4 9.79 5.75 14.56
N ASP A 5 10.13 6.33 13.40
CA ASP A 5 9.50 7.56 12.92
C ASP A 5 8.34 7.26 11.95
N LEU A 6 8.54 6.30 11.05
CA LEU A 6 7.50 5.81 10.13
C LEU A 6 7.34 4.30 10.25
N VAL A 7 6.09 3.84 10.25
CA VAL A 7 5.74 2.42 10.16
C VAL A 7 5.43 2.09 8.72
N PHE A 8 6.19 1.14 8.17
CA PHE A 8 6.03 0.66 6.81
C PHE A 8 5.08 -0.53 6.71
N GLN A 9 4.27 -0.60 5.66
CA GLN A 9 3.61 -1.83 5.22
C GLN A 9 3.25 -1.78 3.72
N SER A 10 3.44 -2.89 3.00
CA SER A 10 2.85 -3.07 1.67
C SER A 10 1.36 -3.39 1.80
N ILE A 11 0.49 -2.71 1.05
CA ILE A 11 -0.96 -2.89 1.14
C ILE A 11 -1.58 -3.19 -0.23
N GLY A 12 -2.72 -3.87 -0.23
CA GLY A 12 -3.51 -4.19 -1.41
C GLY A 12 -4.98 -3.77 -1.30
N GLY A 13 -5.67 -3.80 -2.44
CA GLY A 13 -7.06 -3.34 -2.59
C GLY A 13 -8.14 -4.30 -2.09
N THR A 14 -7.78 -5.51 -1.67
CA THR A 14 -8.72 -6.51 -1.15
C THR A 14 -8.23 -7.09 0.17
N GLU A 15 -9.17 -7.58 0.97
CA GLU A 15 -8.87 -8.21 2.25
C GLU A 15 -8.03 -9.48 2.06
N ALA A 16 -8.29 -10.25 1.00
CA ALA A 16 -7.51 -11.44 0.66
C ALA A 16 -6.06 -11.09 0.28
N THR A 17 -5.83 -10.00 -0.46
CA THR A 17 -4.47 -9.52 -0.74
C THR A 17 -3.75 -9.13 0.55
N ASN A 18 -4.36 -8.34 1.44
CA ASN A 18 -3.72 -7.96 2.71
C ASN A 18 -3.44 -9.16 3.62
N ARG A 19 -4.35 -10.15 3.66
CA ARG A 19 -4.09 -11.42 4.35
C ARG A 19 -2.93 -12.20 3.76
N SER A 20 -2.73 -12.19 2.44
CA SER A 20 -1.56 -12.84 1.83
C SER A 20 -0.24 -12.16 2.23
N PHE A 21 -0.28 -10.87 2.59
CA PHE A 21 0.85 -10.15 3.18
C PHE A 21 0.96 -10.35 4.70
N GLY A 22 0.05 -11.10 5.32
CA GLY A 22 0.09 -11.49 6.73
C GLY A 22 -0.49 -10.47 7.71
N PHE A 23 -1.35 -9.55 7.27
CA PHE A 23 -1.97 -8.56 8.15
C PHE A 23 -3.44 -8.26 7.81
N ASP A 24 -4.10 -7.53 8.71
CA ASP A 24 -5.43 -6.95 8.50
C ASP A 24 -5.47 -5.47 8.91
N LEU A 25 -6.63 -4.83 8.74
CA LEU A 25 -6.77 -3.40 9.08
C LEU A 25 -6.64 -3.12 10.58
N ALA A 26 -6.92 -4.09 11.45
CA ALA A 26 -6.72 -3.94 12.89
C ALA A 26 -5.23 -3.90 13.24
N THR A 27 -4.43 -4.73 12.57
CA THR A 27 -2.95 -4.71 12.67
C THR A 27 -2.39 -3.34 12.28
N LEU A 28 -2.89 -2.72 11.20
CA LEU A 28 -2.48 -1.38 10.80
C LEU A 28 -2.87 -0.30 11.83
N ALA A 29 -4.06 -0.43 12.44
CA ALA A 29 -4.51 0.48 13.48
C ALA A 29 -3.61 0.39 14.73
N GLU A 30 -3.32 -0.83 15.19
CA GLU A 30 -2.41 -1.07 16.31
C GLU A 30 -1.02 -0.49 16.05
N ALA A 31 -0.48 -0.71 14.84
CA ALA A 31 0.83 -0.21 14.46
C ALA A 31 0.88 1.33 14.43
N ARG A 32 -0.18 1.98 13.93
CA ARG A 32 -0.32 3.44 13.96
C ARG A 32 -0.37 3.96 15.40
N ASP A 33 -1.17 3.36 16.26
CA ASP A 33 -1.31 3.78 17.66
C ASP A 33 0.01 3.58 18.43
N ALA A 34 0.71 2.48 18.18
CA ALA A 34 2.03 2.23 18.74
C ALA A 34 3.04 3.31 18.35
N ALA A 35 3.09 3.72 17.08
CA ALA A 35 3.98 4.77 16.60
C ALA A 35 3.62 6.15 17.19
N LEU A 36 2.33 6.49 17.22
CA LEU A 36 1.85 7.73 17.86
C LEU A 36 2.22 7.78 19.34
N SER A 37 2.17 6.65 20.06
CA SER A 37 2.53 6.58 21.49
C SER A 37 3.98 6.95 21.78
N LEU A 38 4.86 6.96 20.77
CA LEU A 38 6.25 7.37 20.91
C LEU A 38 6.40 8.90 20.97
N ASN A 39 5.37 9.67 20.61
CA ASN A 39 5.33 11.15 20.64
C ASN A 39 6.53 11.79 19.94
N ARG A 40 6.85 11.30 18.73
CA ARG A 40 8.04 11.72 17.96
C ARG A 40 7.76 12.80 16.92
N GLY A 41 6.49 13.03 16.58
CA GLY A 41 6.07 14.08 15.65
C GLY A 41 6.26 15.47 16.24
N THR A 42 7.06 16.32 15.59
CA THR A 42 7.28 17.72 16.00
C THR A 42 6.46 18.72 15.19
N VAL A 43 6.03 18.34 13.99
CA VAL A 43 5.24 19.17 13.07
C VAL A 43 3.86 18.56 12.80
N GLY A 44 3.75 17.24 12.76
CA GLY A 44 2.52 16.51 12.51
C GLY A 44 2.60 15.06 13.02
N ASN A 45 1.50 14.32 12.85
CA ASN A 45 1.28 12.99 13.42
C ASN A 45 1.04 11.91 12.36
N ASN A 46 1.36 12.18 11.09
CA ASN A 46 1.28 11.21 10.02
C ASN A 46 2.49 10.26 10.12
N VAL A 47 2.26 9.05 10.61
CA VAL A 47 3.33 8.10 10.99
C VAL A 47 3.38 6.85 10.11
N MET A 48 2.49 6.73 9.13
CA MET A 48 2.43 5.55 8.26
C MET A 48 3.13 5.82 6.92
N TYR A 49 3.82 4.81 6.41
CA TYR A 49 4.34 4.75 5.05
C TYR A 49 3.79 3.48 4.39
N PHE A 50 3.07 3.64 3.29
CA PHE A 50 2.55 2.51 2.52
C PHE A 50 3.21 2.39 1.15
N GLU A 51 3.43 1.15 0.73
CA GLU A 51 3.70 0.80 -0.67
C GLU A 51 2.52 0.04 -1.26
N THR A 52 2.21 0.35 -2.51
CA THR A 52 1.16 -0.27 -3.31
C THR A 52 1.73 -0.67 -4.68
N GLY A 53 0.90 -1.17 -5.58
CA GLY A 53 1.33 -1.51 -6.93
C GLY A 53 0.29 -2.29 -7.69
N GLN A 54 0.08 -1.89 -8.94
CA GLN A 54 -0.71 -2.67 -9.88
C GLN A 54 -0.13 -4.09 -10.00
N GLY A 55 -1.04 -5.07 -10.00
CA GLY A 55 -0.70 -6.49 -10.11
C GLY A 55 -0.70 -7.25 -8.80
N SER A 56 -0.52 -6.58 -7.64
CA SER A 56 -0.45 -7.26 -6.35
C SER A 56 -1.67 -8.13 -6.02
N SER A 57 -2.89 -7.64 -6.35
CA SER A 57 -4.12 -8.41 -6.12
C SER A 57 -4.25 -9.59 -7.08
N LEU A 58 -3.71 -9.48 -8.30
CA LEU A 58 -3.69 -10.57 -9.28
C LEU A 58 -2.65 -11.63 -8.89
N SER A 59 -1.45 -11.22 -8.47
CA SER A 59 -0.40 -12.14 -7.98
C SER A 59 -0.85 -12.97 -6.78
N ALA A 60 -1.68 -12.38 -5.92
CA ALA A 60 -2.25 -13.06 -4.76
C ALA A 60 -3.51 -13.89 -5.06
N ASP A 61 -3.93 -14.01 -6.33
CA ASP A 61 -5.21 -14.61 -6.75
C ASP A 61 -6.42 -14.06 -5.96
N ALA A 62 -6.38 -12.75 -5.68
CA ALA A 62 -7.27 -12.06 -4.74
C ALA A 62 -7.95 -10.83 -5.36
N HIS A 63 -7.91 -10.71 -6.69
CA HIS A 63 -8.50 -9.63 -7.48
C HIS A 63 -9.99 -9.85 -7.79
N HIS A 64 -10.52 -11.07 -7.63
CA HIS A 64 -11.94 -11.39 -7.84
C HIS A 64 -12.48 -10.97 -9.23
N GLY A 65 -11.65 -11.07 -10.28
CA GLY A 65 -12.01 -10.66 -11.64
C GLY A 65 -12.04 -9.15 -11.86
N VAL A 66 -11.58 -8.35 -10.90
CA VAL A 66 -11.43 -6.89 -11.01
C VAL A 66 -10.09 -6.54 -11.65
N ASP A 67 -10.05 -5.48 -12.45
CA ASP A 67 -8.83 -5.02 -13.11
C ASP A 67 -7.80 -4.44 -12.12
N GLN A 68 -6.53 -4.37 -12.56
CA GLN A 68 -5.41 -3.94 -11.73
C GLN A 68 -5.57 -2.50 -11.22
N GLN A 69 -6.04 -1.56 -12.05
CA GLN A 69 -6.21 -0.16 -11.70
C GLN A 69 -7.27 0.03 -10.61
N THR A 70 -8.39 -0.68 -10.72
CA THR A 70 -9.46 -0.62 -9.72
C THR A 70 -8.99 -1.20 -8.38
N CYS A 71 -8.23 -2.30 -8.40
CA CYS A 71 -7.62 -2.85 -7.19
C CYS A 71 -6.60 -1.87 -6.57
N GLU A 72 -5.80 -1.20 -7.39
CA GLU A 72 -4.82 -0.22 -6.93
C GLU A 72 -5.48 1.02 -6.30
N ALA A 73 -6.52 1.57 -6.94
CA ALA A 73 -7.31 2.66 -6.37
C ALA A 73 -7.92 2.29 -5.00
N ARG A 74 -8.31 1.02 -4.81
CA ARG A 74 -8.79 0.53 -3.50
C ARG A 74 -7.68 0.45 -2.47
N ALA A 75 -6.44 0.15 -2.86
CA ALA A 75 -5.29 0.18 -1.96
C ALA A 75 -5.07 1.61 -1.42
N TYR A 76 -5.22 2.64 -2.27
CA TYR A 76 -5.18 4.03 -1.81
C TYR A 76 -6.32 4.38 -0.84
N ALA A 77 -7.50 3.79 -1.01
CA ALA A 77 -8.59 3.97 -0.05
C ALA A 77 -8.25 3.35 1.33
N VAL A 78 -7.59 2.19 1.36
CA VAL A 78 -7.03 1.61 2.58
C VAL A 78 -6.00 2.57 3.20
N ALA A 79 -5.04 3.06 2.41
CA ALA A 79 -4.02 4.01 2.87
C ALA A 79 -4.67 5.23 3.52
N ARG A 80 -5.62 5.87 2.83
CA ARG A 80 -6.30 7.09 3.28
C ARG A 80 -6.92 6.96 4.68
N LYS A 81 -7.41 5.77 5.05
CA LYS A 81 -8.00 5.51 6.37
C LYS A 81 -7.02 5.75 7.53
N PHE A 82 -5.72 5.61 7.29
CA PHE A 82 -4.69 5.68 8.33
C PHE A 82 -3.87 6.98 8.31
N GLU A 83 -4.25 7.96 7.49
CA GLU A 83 -3.60 9.28 7.40
C GLU A 83 -2.07 9.17 7.25
N PRO A 84 -1.57 8.50 6.19
CA PRO A 84 -0.15 8.26 6.01
C PRO A 84 0.61 9.54 5.69
N LEU A 85 1.93 9.53 5.95
CA LEU A 85 2.82 10.56 5.45
C LEU A 85 3.17 10.30 3.98
N LEU A 86 3.37 9.03 3.63
CA LEU A 86 3.82 8.60 2.30
C LEU A 86 2.97 7.42 1.81
N VAL A 87 2.61 7.47 0.53
CA VAL A 87 2.04 6.35 -0.23
C VAL A 87 2.74 6.34 -1.57
N ASN A 88 3.48 5.27 -1.87
CA ASN A 88 4.19 5.12 -3.13
C ASN A 88 3.67 3.89 -3.86
N THR A 89 3.30 4.04 -5.14
CA THR A 89 3.15 2.89 -6.04
C THR A 89 4.54 2.38 -6.45
N VAL A 90 4.70 1.07 -6.57
CA VAL A 90 5.89 0.44 -7.14
C VAL A 90 5.53 -0.16 -8.49
N VAL A 91 5.77 0.60 -9.55
CA VAL A 91 5.34 0.25 -10.91
C VAL A 91 6.39 -0.61 -11.62
N GLY A 92 5.96 -1.73 -12.19
CA GLY A 92 6.83 -2.62 -12.99
C GLY A 92 7.76 -3.53 -12.19
N PHE A 93 7.58 -3.63 -10.87
CA PHE A 93 8.46 -4.44 -10.00
C PHE A 93 8.14 -5.94 -10.04
N ILE A 94 6.88 -6.32 -10.27
CA ILE A 94 6.45 -7.73 -10.15
C ILE A 94 6.94 -8.55 -11.36
N GLY A 95 6.66 -8.09 -12.58
CA GLY A 95 7.06 -8.80 -13.80
C GLY A 95 6.30 -8.37 -15.06
N PRO A 96 6.78 -8.79 -16.25
CA PRO A 96 6.20 -8.44 -17.55
C PRO A 96 4.80 -9.02 -17.79
N GLU A 97 4.36 -9.98 -16.99
CA GLU A 97 3.01 -10.55 -17.03
C GLU A 97 1.94 -9.60 -16.45
N TYR A 98 2.35 -8.55 -15.74
CA TYR A 98 1.46 -7.51 -15.20
C TYR A 98 1.57 -6.20 -15.98
N LEU A 99 2.81 -5.79 -16.30
CA LEU A 99 3.16 -4.62 -17.10
C LEU A 99 4.36 -4.98 -17.99
N TYR A 100 4.12 -5.19 -19.28
CA TYR A 100 5.05 -5.86 -20.20
C TYR A 100 6.18 -4.96 -20.69
N ASP A 101 5.86 -3.72 -21.08
CA ASP A 101 6.80 -2.81 -21.72
C ASP A 101 6.85 -1.42 -21.04
N GLY A 102 7.76 -0.58 -21.53
CA GLY A 102 7.92 0.78 -21.00
C GLY A 102 6.69 1.66 -21.18
N LYS A 103 5.80 1.37 -22.16
CA LYS A 103 4.56 2.14 -22.35
C LYS A 103 3.54 1.80 -21.26
N GLU A 104 3.37 0.52 -20.96
CA GLU A 104 2.49 0.06 -19.89
C GLU A 104 2.98 0.56 -18.53
N ILE A 105 4.28 0.46 -18.25
CA ILE A 105 4.88 0.98 -17.00
C ILE A 105 4.70 2.50 -16.88
N THR A 106 4.96 3.26 -17.96
CA THR A 106 4.77 4.72 -17.92
C THR A 106 3.31 5.09 -17.71
N ARG A 107 2.38 4.36 -18.34
CA ARG A 107 0.95 4.60 -18.21
C ARG A 107 0.48 4.34 -16.78
N ALA A 108 0.80 3.18 -16.22
CA ALA A 108 0.44 2.81 -14.85
C ALA A 108 0.98 3.82 -13.83
N GLY A 109 2.24 4.25 -13.98
CA GLY A 109 2.81 5.27 -13.08
C GLY A 109 2.14 6.64 -13.16
N LEU A 110 1.55 7.00 -14.30
CA LEU A 110 0.74 8.22 -14.43
C LEU A 110 -0.70 8.05 -13.93
N GLU A 111 -1.24 6.83 -13.97
CA GLU A 111 -2.59 6.55 -13.44
C GLU A 111 -2.61 6.49 -11.91
N ASP A 112 -1.49 6.06 -11.31
CA ASP A 112 -1.33 5.86 -9.89
C ASP A 112 -0.97 7.14 -9.10
N HIS A 113 -0.44 8.17 -9.77
CA HIS A 113 0.02 9.44 -9.17
C HIS A 113 -1.10 10.50 -9.04
#